data_AF-A0A5E4PSV3-F1
#
_entry.id   AF-A0A5E4PSV3-F1
#
_cell.length_a   1.000
_cell.length_b   1.000
_cell.length_c   1.000
_cell.angle_alpha   90.00
_cell.angle_beta   90.00
_cell.angle_gamma   90.00
#
_symmetry.space_group_name_H-M   'P 1'
#
loop_
_entity.id
_entity.type
_entity.pdbx_description
1 polymer ?
#
loop_
_entity_poly.entity_id
_entity_poly.type
_entity_poly.pdbx_seq_one_letter_code
_entity_poly.pdbx_strand_id
1 'polypeptide(L)'
;MALVMLPCDLPWWTSVQRHLKHLLVASSSAKLTASMLKIHDMCNIGIDPDDDIKDPDLLKGLEQFLEEELSDEERRVFLDNTIRIMVNRALHLKKWRPPKGLMFSLQQQSESNELDYNFLSSLIAHAFFSTFPKRTLKTHPTLQDFNFTHFFRNLHRKSQRSKLKSLLYYYE
;
A
#
# COMPACT_ATOMS: atom_id res chain seq x y z
N MET A 1 7.06 -25.04 0.89
CA MET A 1 6.99 -23.81 0.07
C MET A 1 6.78 -22.64 1.00
N ALA A 2 7.46 -21.52 0.78
CA ALA A 2 7.37 -20.35 1.65
C ALA A 2 6.13 -19.51 1.29
N LEU A 3 5.37 -19.08 2.30
CA LEU A 3 4.18 -18.24 2.13
C LEU A 3 4.55 -16.77 2.28
N VAL A 4 3.92 -15.93 1.45
CA VAL A 4 3.94 -14.48 1.64
C VAL A 4 3.12 -14.14 2.86
N MET A 5 3.73 -13.42 3.81
CA MET A 5 3.03 -12.89 4.96
C MET A 5 2.15 -11.71 4.52
N LEU A 6 0.83 -11.90 4.54
CA LEU A 6 -0.13 -10.87 4.16
C LEU A 6 -0.49 -10.00 5.38
N PRO A 7 -0.91 -8.74 5.20
CA PRO A 7 -1.36 -7.88 6.29
C PRO A 7 -2.45 -8.51 7.18
N CYS A 8 -3.33 -9.32 6.59
CA CYS A 8 -4.41 -9.99 7.29
C CYS A 8 -3.98 -11.24 8.09
N ASP A 9 -2.74 -11.69 7.93
CA ASP A 9 -2.13 -12.78 8.69
C ASP A 9 -1.43 -12.29 9.97
N LEU A 10 -1.28 -10.97 10.13
CA LEU A 10 -0.56 -10.36 11.23
C LEU A 10 -1.46 -10.21 12.47
N PRO A 11 -0.90 -10.35 13.70
CA PRO A 11 -1.67 -10.19 14.94
C PRO A 11 -2.38 -8.83 15.08
N TRP A 12 -1.83 -7.77 14.47
CA TRP A 12 -2.38 -6.42 14.51
C TRP A 12 -3.35 -6.09 13.36
N TRP A 13 -3.85 -7.09 12.61
CA TRP A 13 -4.78 -6.87 11.50
C TRP A 13 -5.99 -6.02 11.87
N THR A 14 -6.58 -6.22 13.06
CA THR A 14 -7.70 -5.41 13.55
C THR A 14 -7.36 -3.92 13.67
N SER A 15 -6.12 -3.60 14.05
CA SER A 15 -5.62 -2.23 14.12
C SER A 15 -5.44 -1.66 12.71
N VAL A 16 -4.89 -2.45 11.76
CA VAL A 16 -4.79 -2.06 10.34
C VAL A 16 -6.16 -1.73 9.77
N GLN A 17 -7.18 -2.58 10.00
CA GLN A 17 -8.54 -2.31 9.55
C GLN A 17 -9.12 -1.02 10.12
N ARG A 18 -8.84 -0.71 11.40
CA ARG A 18 -9.28 0.53 12.04
C ARG A 18 -8.63 1.76 11.37
N HIS A 19 -7.33 1.73 11.12
CA HIS A 19 -6.62 2.82 10.46
C HIS A 19 -7.05 2.97 8.98
N LEU A 20 -7.26 1.88 8.26
CA LEU A 20 -7.80 1.92 6.89
C LEU A 20 -9.18 2.59 6.85
N LYS A 21 -10.07 2.26 7.80
CA LYS A 21 -11.38 2.93 7.91
C LYS A 21 -11.26 4.42 8.22
N HIS A 22 -10.23 4.84 8.96
CA HIS A 22 -9.97 6.24 9.24
C HIS A 22 -9.56 7.04 7.99
N LEU A 23 -9.05 6.38 6.94
CA LEU A 23 -8.78 7.04 5.66
C LEU A 23 -10.06 7.54 4.98
N LEU A 24 -11.21 6.89 5.23
CA LEU A 24 -12.51 7.23 4.63
C LEU A 24 -13.11 8.56 5.12
N VAL A 25 -12.58 9.10 6.22
CA VAL A 25 -13.01 10.37 6.80
C VAL A 25 -12.00 11.49 6.55
N ALA A 26 -10.94 11.23 5.78
CA ALA A 26 -9.96 12.24 5.41
C ALA A 26 -10.61 13.26 4.46
N SER A 27 -10.76 14.49 4.95
CA SER A 27 -11.38 15.59 4.19
C SER A 27 -10.38 16.41 3.36
N SER A 28 -9.11 16.04 3.37
CA SER A 28 -8.03 16.75 2.67
C SER A 28 -6.82 15.84 2.47
N SER A 29 -5.96 16.19 1.51
CA SER A 29 -4.73 15.45 1.21
C SER A 29 -3.83 15.31 2.44
N ALA A 30 -3.63 16.40 3.18
CA ALA A 30 -2.82 16.40 4.41
C ALA A 30 -3.35 15.44 5.50
N LYS A 31 -4.67 15.35 5.68
CA LYS A 31 -5.27 14.42 6.65
C LYS A 31 -5.14 12.97 6.19
N LEU A 32 -5.23 12.74 4.87
CA LEU A 32 -5.06 11.42 4.27
C LEU A 32 -3.62 10.95 4.43
N THR A 33 -2.63 11.75 4.02
CA THR A 33 -1.21 11.43 4.13
C THR A 33 -0.78 11.26 5.59
N ALA A 34 -1.24 12.11 6.51
CA ALA A 34 -0.97 11.92 7.94
C ALA A 34 -1.53 10.59 8.48
N SER A 35 -2.69 10.15 8.00
CA SER A 35 -3.28 8.86 8.39
C SER A 35 -2.55 7.67 7.76
N MET A 36 -2.11 7.79 6.50
CA MET A 36 -1.27 6.79 5.83
C MET A 36 0.12 6.67 6.49
N LEU A 37 0.70 7.78 6.97
CA LEU A 37 1.98 7.74 7.69
C LEU A 37 1.85 6.96 9.01
N LYS A 38 0.74 7.13 9.74
CA LYS A 38 0.45 6.31 10.93
C LYS A 38 0.34 4.81 10.61
N ILE A 39 -0.26 4.47 9.46
CA ILE A 39 -0.32 3.07 8.99
C ILE A 39 1.08 2.56 8.72
N HIS A 40 1.88 3.31 7.98
CA HIS A 40 3.27 2.97 7.67
C HIS A 40 4.07 2.73 8.95
N ASP A 41 4.05 3.66 9.90
CA ASP A 41 4.83 3.56 11.14
C ASP A 41 4.42 2.37 12.01
N MET A 42 3.17 1.92 11.90
CA MET A 42 2.66 0.74 12.61
C MET A 42 3.00 -0.57 11.89
N CYS A 43 3.00 -0.59 10.55
CA CYS A 43 3.10 -1.83 9.77
C CYS A 43 4.51 -2.10 9.26
N ASN A 44 5.28 -1.06 8.94
CA ASN A 44 6.57 -1.13 8.28
C ASN A 44 7.72 -1.16 9.29
N ILE A 45 7.57 -1.97 10.33
CA ILE A 45 8.55 -2.12 11.42
C ILE A 45 9.66 -3.08 10.98
N GLY A 46 10.91 -2.66 11.11
CA GLY A 46 12.08 -3.51 10.93
C GLY A 46 12.25 -4.49 12.10
N ILE A 47 12.93 -5.62 11.88
CA ILE A 47 13.31 -6.51 12.99
C ILE A 47 14.44 -5.87 13.83
N ASP A 48 15.21 -4.96 13.22
CA ASP A 48 16.30 -4.25 13.87
C ASP A 48 15.83 -2.87 14.36
N PRO A 49 15.95 -2.53 15.65
CA PRO A 49 15.58 -1.22 16.16
C PRO A 49 16.34 -0.05 15.50
N ASP A 50 17.52 -0.31 14.91
CA ASP A 50 18.28 0.68 14.16
C ASP A 50 17.72 0.93 12.74
N ASP A 51 16.86 0.03 12.22
CA ASP A 51 16.22 0.16 10.90
C ASP A 51 14.96 1.06 10.93
N ASP A 52 14.52 1.48 12.11
CA ASP A 52 13.25 2.19 12.36
C ASP A 52 13.41 3.73 12.41
N ILE A 53 14.16 4.28 11.45
CA ILE A 53 14.22 5.73 11.26
C ILE A 53 12.89 6.22 10.70
N LYS A 54 12.12 6.94 11.52
CA LYS A 54 10.88 7.58 11.09
C LYS A 54 11.18 8.78 10.20
N ASP A 55 10.63 8.75 8.99
CA ASP A 55 10.69 9.87 8.06
C ASP A 55 9.33 10.59 8.05
N PRO A 56 9.20 11.77 8.67
CA PRO A 56 7.94 12.51 8.68
C PRO A 56 7.55 13.02 7.29
N ASP A 57 8.51 13.17 6.37
CA ASP A 57 8.29 13.68 5.01
C ASP A 57 8.02 12.56 3.99
N LEU A 58 7.91 11.30 4.44
CA LEU A 58 7.77 10.13 3.59
C LEU A 58 6.63 10.22 2.57
N LEU A 59 5.51 10.82 2.96
CA LEU A 59 4.31 10.98 2.13
C LEU A 59 4.13 12.39 1.56
N LYS A 60 5.09 13.28 1.78
CA LYS A 60 5.03 14.66 1.27
C LYS A 60 4.93 14.73 -0.25
N GLY A 61 5.61 13.83 -0.95
CA GLY A 61 5.51 13.74 -2.42
C GLY A 61 4.12 13.37 -2.91
N LEU A 62 3.38 12.54 -2.16
CA LEU A 62 1.98 12.24 -2.46
C LEU A 62 1.08 13.44 -2.17
N GLU A 63 1.29 14.12 -1.04
CA GLU A 63 0.56 15.33 -0.70
C GLU A 63 0.71 16.42 -1.77
N GLN A 64 1.94 16.73 -2.16
CA GLN A 64 2.23 17.69 -3.23
C GLN A 64 1.59 17.29 -4.56
N PHE A 65 1.64 16.00 -4.92
CA PHE A 65 0.96 15.53 -6.13
C PHE A 65 -0.55 15.77 -6.10
N LEU A 66 -1.21 15.49 -4.96
CA LEU A 66 -2.64 15.70 -4.83
C LEU A 66 -3.03 17.18 -4.87
N GLU A 67 -2.19 18.06 -4.32
CA GLU A 67 -2.47 19.50 -4.25
C GLU A 67 -2.06 20.29 -5.50
N GLU A 68 -0.98 19.90 -6.17
CA GLU A 68 -0.37 20.68 -7.26
C GLU A 68 -0.63 20.08 -8.66
N GLU A 69 -0.87 18.77 -8.77
CA GLU A 69 -0.94 18.07 -10.06
C GLU A 69 -2.32 17.51 -10.42
N LEU A 70 -3.21 17.41 -9.44
CA LEU A 70 -4.63 17.13 -9.65
C LEU A 70 -5.41 18.44 -9.65
N SER A 71 -6.37 18.56 -10.56
CA SER A 71 -7.39 19.60 -10.47
C SER A 71 -8.27 19.41 -9.23
N ASP A 72 -8.99 20.45 -8.83
CA ASP A 72 -9.90 20.39 -7.69
C ASP A 72 -10.95 19.26 -7.82
N GLU A 73 -11.42 19.01 -9.04
CA GLU A 73 -12.38 17.94 -9.34
C GLU A 73 -11.72 16.56 -9.26
N GLU A 74 -10.56 16.35 -9.89
CA GLU A 74 -9.81 15.09 -9.78
C GLU A 74 -9.46 14.77 -8.33
N ARG A 75 -9.04 15.78 -7.54
CA ARG A 75 -8.74 15.62 -6.11
C ARG A 75 -10.00 15.24 -5.32
N ARG A 76 -11.15 15.84 -5.62
CA ARG A 76 -12.43 15.46 -5.00
C ARG A 76 -12.79 14.02 -5.34
N VAL A 77 -12.76 13.64 -6.62
CA VAL A 77 -13.02 12.27 -7.07
C VAL A 77 -12.09 11.27 -6.37
N PHE A 78 -10.81 11.60 -6.27
CA PHE A 78 -9.84 10.77 -5.57
C PHE A 78 -10.20 10.55 -4.09
N LEU A 79 -10.49 11.63 -3.34
CA LEU A 79 -10.81 11.55 -1.91
C LEU A 79 -12.19 10.91 -1.64
N ASP A 80 -13.19 11.25 -2.45
CA ASP A 80 -14.58 10.83 -2.23
C ASP A 80 -14.92 9.48 -2.83
N ASN A 81 -14.20 9.03 -3.87
CA ASN A 81 -14.47 7.77 -4.56
C ASN A 81 -13.26 6.82 -4.56
N THR A 82 -12.15 7.20 -5.21
CA THR A 82 -11.03 6.30 -5.47
C THR A 82 -10.44 5.72 -4.18
N ILE A 83 -10.19 6.57 -3.17
CA ILE A 83 -9.72 6.12 -1.84
C ILE A 83 -10.73 5.17 -1.17
N ARG A 84 -12.03 5.43 -1.30
CA ARG A 84 -13.06 4.56 -0.71
C ARG A 84 -13.02 3.17 -1.35
N ILE A 85 -12.89 3.10 -2.66
CA ILE A 85 -12.76 1.85 -3.40
C ILE A 85 -11.51 1.10 -2.94
N MET A 86 -10.35 1.76 -2.92
CA MET A 86 -9.09 1.16 -2.48
C MET A 86 -9.15 0.65 -1.03
N VAL A 87 -9.70 1.44 -0.10
CA VAL A 87 -9.89 1.01 1.29
C VAL A 87 -10.83 -0.19 1.37
N ASN A 88 -11.94 -0.19 0.63
CA ASN A 88 -12.86 -1.31 0.60
C ASN A 88 -12.18 -2.59 0.07
N ARG A 89 -11.33 -2.46 -0.97
CA ARG A 89 -10.53 -3.56 -1.50
C ARG A 89 -9.56 -4.10 -0.44
N ALA A 90 -8.84 -3.22 0.26
CA ALA A 90 -7.91 -3.60 1.32
C ALA A 90 -8.63 -4.31 2.49
N LEU A 91 -9.77 -3.79 2.96
CA LEU A 91 -10.53 -4.38 4.07
C LEU A 91 -11.00 -5.82 3.77
N HIS A 92 -11.22 -6.15 2.50
CA HIS A 92 -11.66 -7.47 2.04
C HIS A 92 -10.52 -8.45 1.73
N LEU A 93 -9.26 -8.10 1.99
CA LEU A 93 -8.11 -8.97 1.74
C LEU A 93 -8.31 -10.39 2.29
N LYS A 94 -8.75 -10.52 3.55
CA LYS A 94 -8.98 -11.83 4.18
C LYS A 94 -10.06 -12.66 3.47
N LYS A 95 -11.07 -12.01 2.87
CA LYS A 95 -12.15 -12.66 2.12
C LYS A 95 -11.67 -13.23 0.80
N TRP A 96 -10.78 -12.51 0.10
CA TRP A 96 -10.31 -12.89 -1.23
C TRP A 96 -8.97 -13.64 -1.23
N ARG A 97 -8.33 -13.76 -0.07
CA ARG A 97 -7.12 -14.56 0.09
C ARG A 97 -7.37 -16.00 -0.36
N PRO A 98 -6.49 -16.58 -1.21
CA PRO A 98 -6.57 -17.99 -1.57
C PRO A 98 -6.53 -18.90 -0.34
N PRO A 99 -7.27 -20.04 -0.30
CA PRO A 99 -7.27 -20.94 0.85
C PRO A 99 -5.88 -21.48 1.23
N LYS A 100 -4.99 -21.66 0.25
CA LYS A 100 -3.61 -22.11 0.45
C LYS A 100 -2.64 -20.96 0.78
N GLY A 101 -3.13 -19.73 0.86
CA GLY A 101 -2.31 -18.52 0.95
C GLY A 101 -1.66 -18.15 -0.38
N LEU A 102 -0.83 -17.10 -0.34
CA LEU A 102 -0.02 -16.67 -1.47
C LEU A 102 1.39 -17.26 -1.31
N MET A 103 1.86 -17.98 -2.31
CA MET A 103 3.18 -18.62 -2.31
C MET A 103 4.21 -17.70 -2.97
N PHE A 104 5.46 -17.75 -2.51
CA PHE A 104 6.55 -17.11 -3.24
C PHE A 104 6.83 -17.83 -4.55
N SER A 105 7.05 -17.06 -5.62
CA SER A 105 7.64 -17.58 -6.86
C SER A 105 9.14 -17.74 -6.64
N LEU A 106 9.64 -18.97 -6.63
CA LEU A 106 11.04 -19.27 -6.37
C LEU A 106 11.82 -19.51 -7.67
N GLN A 107 13.09 -19.14 -7.68
CA GLN A 107 13.98 -19.37 -8.82
C GLN A 107 14.07 -20.88 -9.10
N GLN A 108 14.09 -21.24 -10.40
CA GLN A 108 14.17 -22.63 -10.88
C GLN A 108 12.95 -23.50 -10.52
N GLN A 109 11.83 -22.92 -10.06
CA GLN A 109 10.57 -23.64 -9.89
C GLN A 109 9.59 -23.24 -11.00
N SER A 110 9.16 -24.22 -11.81
CA SER A 110 8.13 -24.01 -12.83
C SER A 110 6.75 -24.19 -12.19
N GLU A 111 6.25 -23.10 -11.62
CA GLU A 111 4.92 -23.05 -11.01
C GLU A 111 4.04 -22.03 -11.72
N SER A 112 2.76 -22.35 -11.82
CA SER A 112 1.73 -21.42 -12.27
C SER A 112 0.73 -21.20 -11.14
N ASN A 113 0.37 -19.94 -10.90
CA ASN A 113 -0.62 -19.57 -9.90
C ASN A 113 -1.67 -18.67 -10.56
N GLU A 114 -2.93 -19.11 -10.50
CA GLU A 114 -4.06 -18.29 -10.89
C GLU A 114 -4.55 -17.51 -9.67
N LEU A 115 -4.63 -16.18 -9.80
CA LEU A 115 -5.03 -15.29 -8.72
C LEU A 115 -6.28 -14.53 -9.12
N ASP A 116 -7.25 -14.50 -8.21
CA ASP A 116 -8.49 -13.76 -8.39
C ASP A 116 -8.21 -12.26 -8.55
N TYR A 117 -8.94 -11.61 -9.45
CA TYR A 117 -8.81 -10.18 -9.68
C TYR A 117 -9.02 -9.35 -8.41
N ASN A 118 -10.00 -9.71 -7.57
CA ASN A 118 -10.27 -8.95 -6.35
C ASN A 118 -9.14 -9.10 -5.35
N PHE A 119 -8.50 -10.27 -5.29
CA PHE A 119 -7.30 -10.48 -4.49
C PHE A 119 -6.15 -9.60 -4.97
N LEU A 120 -5.86 -9.58 -6.28
CA LEU A 120 -4.82 -8.72 -6.86
C LEU A 120 -5.08 -7.23 -6.61
N SER A 121 -6.32 -6.78 -6.83
CA SER A 121 -6.77 -5.43 -6.53
C SER A 121 -6.55 -5.09 -5.05
N SER A 122 -6.88 -6.01 -4.14
CA SER A 122 -6.62 -5.83 -2.71
C SER A 122 -5.11 -5.72 -2.39
N LEU A 123 -4.25 -6.53 -2.99
CA LEU A 123 -2.80 -6.46 -2.80
C LEU A 123 -2.23 -5.10 -3.24
N ILE A 124 -2.66 -4.58 -4.39
CA ILE A 124 -2.21 -3.27 -4.88
C ILE A 124 -2.68 -2.15 -3.94
N ALA A 125 -3.90 -2.21 -3.40
CA ALA A 125 -4.36 -1.25 -2.40
C ALA A 125 -3.50 -1.32 -1.12
N HIS A 126 -3.15 -2.52 -0.67
CA HIS A 126 -2.27 -2.72 0.48
C HIS A 126 -0.83 -2.21 0.24
N ALA A 127 -0.31 -2.31 -0.98
CA ALA A 127 0.96 -1.72 -1.39
C ALA A 127 0.91 -0.19 -1.35
N PHE A 128 -0.18 0.40 -1.86
CA PHE A 128 -0.40 1.84 -1.84
C PHE A 128 -0.46 2.40 -0.41
N PHE A 129 -1.16 1.71 0.50
CA PHE A 129 -1.25 2.10 1.92
C PHE A 129 -0.04 1.68 2.77
N SER A 130 0.99 1.09 2.15
CA SER A 130 2.22 0.62 2.82
C SER A 130 1.97 -0.25 4.05
N THR A 131 1.05 -1.21 3.93
CA THR A 131 0.60 -2.07 5.04
C THR A 131 1.36 -3.39 5.15
N PHE A 132 2.19 -3.75 4.16
CA PHE A 132 3.01 -4.95 4.26
C PHE A 132 4.15 -4.73 5.26
N PRO A 133 4.55 -5.78 6.00
CA PRO A 133 5.77 -5.74 6.81
C PRO A 133 6.99 -5.36 5.96
N LYS A 134 7.93 -4.64 6.58
CA LYS A 134 9.17 -4.21 5.92
C LYS A 134 9.96 -5.42 5.45
N ARG A 135 10.29 -5.43 4.16
CA ARG A 135 11.29 -6.36 3.63
C ARG A 135 12.64 -5.66 3.67
N THR A 136 13.58 -6.26 4.40
CA THR A 136 14.94 -5.75 4.55
C THR A 136 15.92 -6.74 3.95
N LEU A 137 17.15 -6.29 3.68
CA LEU A 137 18.22 -7.20 3.23
C LEU A 137 18.47 -8.34 4.23
N LYS A 138 18.16 -8.14 5.51
CA LYS A 138 18.28 -9.17 6.54
C LYS A 138 17.13 -10.17 6.51
N THR A 139 15.90 -9.71 6.31
CA THR A 139 14.71 -10.58 6.36
C THR A 139 14.43 -11.28 5.03
N HIS A 140 14.64 -10.58 3.92
CA HIS A 140 14.33 -11.06 2.57
C HIS A 140 15.34 -10.47 1.56
N PRO A 141 16.62 -10.89 1.59
CA PRO A 141 17.73 -10.30 0.81
C PRO A 141 17.49 -10.24 -0.70
N THR A 142 16.69 -11.18 -1.22
CA THR A 142 16.44 -11.34 -2.65
C THR A 142 15.10 -10.78 -3.10
N LEU A 143 14.28 -10.24 -2.19
CA LEU A 143 12.96 -9.71 -2.50
C LEU A 143 12.94 -8.20 -2.41
N GLN A 144 12.32 -7.56 -3.40
CA GLN A 144 12.07 -6.12 -3.37
C GLN A 144 10.94 -5.77 -2.39
N ASP A 145 10.97 -4.54 -1.90
CA ASP A 145 9.85 -3.95 -1.17
C ASP A 145 8.64 -3.84 -2.10
N PHE A 146 7.50 -4.28 -1.59
CA PHE A 146 6.23 -4.24 -2.31
C PHE A 146 5.45 -2.94 -2.02
N ASN A 147 5.74 -2.29 -0.89
CA ASN A 147 5.06 -1.06 -0.49
C ASN A 147 5.47 0.14 -1.37
N PHE A 148 4.59 1.13 -1.47
CA PHE A 148 4.79 2.31 -2.32
C PHE A 148 5.58 3.43 -1.62
N THR A 149 6.20 3.14 -0.49
CA THR A 149 6.87 4.11 0.36
C THR A 149 7.92 4.94 -0.38
N HIS A 150 8.77 4.29 -1.17
CA HIS A 150 9.75 4.98 -2.02
C HIS A 150 9.17 5.48 -3.35
N PHE A 151 8.00 4.98 -3.75
CA PHE A 151 7.31 5.40 -4.95
C PHE A 151 6.88 6.87 -4.85
N PHE A 152 6.31 7.28 -3.70
CA PHE A 152 5.78 8.63 -3.50
C PHE A 152 6.86 9.73 -3.46
N ARG A 153 8.05 9.43 -2.92
CA ARG A 153 9.19 10.37 -2.88
C ARG A 153 9.64 10.84 -4.28
N ASN A 154 9.36 10.03 -5.30
CA ASN A 154 9.79 10.28 -6.68
C ASN A 154 8.74 10.98 -7.54
N LEU A 155 7.63 11.45 -6.96
CA LEU A 155 6.55 12.13 -7.69
C LEU A 155 6.92 13.51 -8.25
N HIS A 156 8.09 14.05 -7.92
CA HIS A 156 8.67 15.18 -8.65
C HIS A 156 8.95 14.84 -10.13
N ARG A 157 9.05 13.55 -10.49
CA ARG A 157 9.29 13.09 -11.87
C ARG A 157 7.96 12.88 -12.60
N LYS A 158 7.81 13.51 -13.77
CA LYS A 158 6.62 13.38 -14.64
C LYS A 158 6.26 11.91 -14.96
N SER A 159 7.25 11.07 -15.25
CA SER A 159 7.02 9.65 -15.54
C SER A 159 6.44 8.88 -14.35
N GLN A 160 6.84 9.24 -13.13
CA GLN A 160 6.32 8.63 -11.91
C GLN A 160 4.88 9.08 -11.64
N ARG A 161 4.57 10.36 -11.89
CA ARG A 161 3.20 10.89 -11.82
C ARG A 161 2.27 10.21 -12.80
N SER A 162 2.71 9.97 -14.03
CA SER A 162 1.92 9.22 -15.03
C SER A 162 1.61 7.81 -14.55
N LYS A 163 2.58 7.09 -13.97
CA LYS A 163 2.34 5.76 -13.38
C LYS A 163 1.31 5.81 -12.25
N LEU A 164 1.39 6.83 -11.39
CA LEU A 164 0.41 6.99 -10.32
C LEU A 164 -0.99 7.24 -10.89
N LYS A 165 -1.15 8.16 -11.85
CA LYS A 165 -2.44 8.42 -12.50
C LYS A 165 -3.03 7.15 -13.14
N SER A 166 -2.22 6.36 -13.84
CA SER A 166 -2.67 5.07 -14.37
C SER A 166 -3.12 4.09 -13.29
N LEU A 167 -2.46 4.07 -12.13
CA LEU A 167 -2.86 3.23 -11.00
C LEU A 167 -4.13 3.75 -10.32
N LEU A 168 -4.32 5.06 -10.22
CA LEU A 168 -5.56 5.65 -9.69
C LEU A 168 -6.73 5.32 -10.61
N TYR A 169 -6.54 5.46 -11.93
CA TYR A 169 -7.54 5.09 -12.94
C TYR A 169 -7.95 3.61 -12.89
N TYR A 170 -7.06 2.71 -12.47
CA TYR A 170 -7.42 1.29 -12.24
C TYR A 170 -8.49 1.10 -11.15
N TYR A 171 -8.66 2.06 -10.24
CA TYR A 171 -9.65 2.03 -9.17
C TYR A 171 -10.85 2.96 -9.39
N GLU A 172 -10.89 3.66 -10.52
CA GLU A 172 -12.04 4.46 -10.96
C GLU A 172 -13.04 3.58 -11.72
#